data_AF-A0A7X2PP44-F1
#
_entry.id   AF-A0A7X2PP44-F1
#
_cell.length_a   1.000
_cell.length_b   1.000
_cell.length_c   1.000
_cell.angle_alpha   90.00
_cell.angle_beta   90.00
_cell.angle_gamma   90.00
#
_symmetry.space_group_name_H-M   'P 1'
#
loop_
_entity.id
_entity.type
_entity.pdbx_description
1 polymer ?
#
loop_
_entity_poly.entity_id
_entity_poly.type
_entity_poly.pdbx_seq_one_letter_code
_entity_poly.pdbx_strand_id
1 'polypeptide(L)'
;MKRFQTVGRVFAFCAFAAFANPVFSAPITYIYEGTGTGILGAQAFNNAAFTITAQADTANITPWVNAGGGPQNTHLSTTIAITGLGLFDVTTPSHTWLAQNCCGGLGANLSSNWITLGELAFVGIGYGLDTALGPILDNSPSDVSQFVGVDTSGGILDFDSINAVTFTASTDSVPEPGTLSVVGAGILGLFLFRTRRRL
;
A
#
# COMPACT_ATOMS: atom_id res chain seq x y z
N MET A 1 -31.79 -34.79 64.41
CA MET A 1 -31.88 -33.43 63.83
C MET A 1 -30.85 -33.28 62.72
N LYS A 2 -31.27 -33.31 61.46
CA LYS A 2 -30.41 -33.16 60.27
C LYS A 2 -30.51 -31.71 59.77
N ARG A 3 -29.40 -30.97 59.73
CA ARG A 3 -29.33 -29.66 59.06
C ARG A 3 -28.81 -29.86 57.63
N PHE A 4 -29.71 -29.69 56.66
CA PHE A 4 -29.38 -29.49 55.25
C PHE A 4 -28.76 -28.10 55.08
N GLN A 5 -27.50 -28.02 54.66
CA GLN A 5 -26.92 -26.78 54.14
C GLN A 5 -26.85 -26.88 52.61
N THR A 6 -27.81 -26.21 51.98
CA THR A 6 -27.87 -25.94 50.55
C THR A 6 -27.24 -24.56 50.33
N VAL A 7 -26.04 -24.47 49.77
CA VAL A 7 -25.54 -23.22 49.18
C VAL A 7 -24.76 -23.58 47.92
N GLY A 8 -25.43 -23.44 46.78
CA GLY A 8 -24.88 -23.64 45.44
C GLY A 8 -23.74 -22.67 45.17
N ARG A 9 -22.58 -23.22 44.81
CA ARG A 9 -21.42 -22.43 44.39
C ARG A 9 -21.54 -22.09 42.91
N VAL A 10 -21.66 -20.79 42.69
CA VAL A 10 -21.67 -20.00 41.46
C VAL A 10 -20.76 -20.57 40.36
N PHE A 11 -21.36 -21.03 39.26
CA PHE A 11 -20.69 -21.17 37.97
C PHE A 11 -20.67 -19.79 37.29
N ALA A 12 -19.50 -19.20 37.16
CA ALA A 12 -19.27 -18.06 36.28
C ALA A 12 -17.90 -18.23 35.61
N PHE A 13 -17.79 -19.23 34.75
CA PHE A 13 -16.70 -19.35 33.80
C PHE A 13 -17.07 -18.47 32.59
N CYS A 14 -16.77 -17.18 32.66
CA CYS A 14 -16.84 -16.30 31.49
C CYS A 14 -15.72 -16.69 30.54
N ALA A 15 -16.08 -17.42 29.48
CA ALA A 15 -15.20 -17.71 28.37
C ALA A 15 -14.79 -16.37 27.71
N PHE A 16 -13.58 -15.91 28.01
CA PHE A 16 -12.92 -14.86 27.25
C PHE A 16 -12.47 -15.50 25.92
N ALA A 17 -13.38 -15.55 24.94
CA ALA A 17 -13.00 -15.73 23.55
C ALA A 17 -12.21 -14.48 23.15
N ALA A 18 -10.89 -14.58 23.19
CA ALA A 18 -10.00 -13.55 22.67
C ALA A 18 -10.25 -13.42 21.17
N PHE A 19 -11.02 -12.41 20.78
CA PHE A 19 -11.11 -11.98 19.39
C PHE A 19 -9.74 -11.38 19.03
N ALA A 20 -8.83 -12.22 18.54
CA ALA A 20 -7.68 -11.75 17.80
C ALA A 20 -8.22 -10.95 16.62
N ASN A 21 -7.99 -9.64 16.63
CA ASN A 21 -8.35 -8.84 15.47
C ASN A 21 -7.37 -9.23 14.37
N PRO A 22 -7.85 -9.54 13.16
CA PRO A 22 -6.96 -9.72 12.04
C PRO A 22 -6.09 -8.46 11.93
N VAL A 23 -4.78 -8.64 11.82
CA VAL A 23 -3.94 -7.62 11.20
C VAL A 23 -4.45 -7.55 9.77
N PHE A 24 -5.42 -6.68 9.53
CA PHE A 24 -5.92 -6.46 8.19
C PHE A 24 -4.80 -5.77 7.43
N SER A 25 -4.50 -6.31 6.26
CA SER A 25 -3.67 -5.58 5.33
C SER A 25 -4.35 -4.24 5.03
N ALA A 26 -3.58 -3.17 5.05
CA ALA A 26 -4.09 -1.87 4.65
C ALA A 26 -3.89 -1.75 3.14
N PRO A 27 -4.96 -1.44 2.38
CA PRO A 27 -4.81 -0.97 1.02
C PRO A 27 -3.87 0.24 0.98
N ILE A 28 -3.02 0.28 -0.04
CA ILE A 28 -2.14 1.42 -0.29
C ILE A 28 -2.26 1.80 -1.77
N THR A 29 -2.39 3.10 -2.01
CA THR A 29 -2.42 3.67 -3.36
C THR A 29 -1.10 4.34 -3.64
N TYR A 30 -0.44 3.95 -4.73
CA TYR A 30 0.73 4.65 -5.28
C TYR A 30 0.30 5.48 -6.48
N ILE A 31 0.76 6.72 -6.54
CA ILE A 31 0.47 7.68 -7.59
C ILE A 31 1.79 8.18 -8.17
N TYR A 32 1.92 8.09 -9.48
CA TYR A 32 3.02 8.66 -10.26
C TYR A 32 2.45 9.68 -11.26
N GLU A 33 2.80 10.95 -11.10
CA GLU A 33 2.33 12.04 -11.96
C GLU A 33 3.50 12.69 -12.68
N GLY A 34 3.37 12.92 -13.98
CA GLY A 34 4.44 13.57 -14.73
C GLY A 34 4.01 14.01 -16.12
N THR A 35 4.99 14.30 -16.96
CA THR A 35 4.78 14.59 -18.39
C THR A 35 5.57 13.62 -19.25
N GLY A 36 5.03 13.20 -20.39
CA GLY A 36 5.72 12.27 -21.27
C GLY A 36 5.31 12.36 -22.73
N THR A 37 6.11 11.70 -23.57
CA THR A 37 5.89 11.55 -25.01
C THR A 37 5.95 10.06 -25.35
N GLY A 38 5.10 9.61 -26.26
CA GLY A 38 5.00 8.21 -26.61
C GLY A 38 3.81 7.87 -27.50
N ILE A 39 3.42 6.60 -27.51
CA ILE A 39 2.33 6.06 -28.33
C ILE A 39 1.44 5.16 -27.46
N LEU A 40 0.13 5.27 -27.65
CA LEU A 40 -0.88 4.36 -27.11
C LEU A 40 -1.69 3.75 -28.26
N GLY A 41 -1.51 2.47 -28.51
CA GLY A 41 -2.07 1.78 -29.67
C GLY A 41 -1.58 2.41 -30.97
N ALA A 42 -2.43 3.20 -31.62
CA ALA A 42 -2.09 3.95 -32.83
C ALA A 42 -2.01 5.47 -32.61
N GLN A 43 -2.25 5.94 -31.38
CA GLN A 43 -2.34 7.37 -31.05
C GLN A 43 -1.04 7.84 -30.40
N ALA A 44 -0.31 8.73 -31.08
CA ALA A 44 0.85 9.38 -30.50
C ALA A 44 0.41 10.51 -29.54
N PHE A 45 1.15 10.70 -28.46
CA PHE A 45 1.03 11.83 -27.55
C PHE A 45 2.40 12.49 -27.36
N ASN A 46 2.43 13.81 -27.21
CA ASN A 46 3.67 14.59 -27.06
C ASN A 46 3.54 15.55 -25.90
N ASN A 47 4.48 15.48 -24.95
CA ASN A 47 4.52 16.29 -23.75
C ASN A 47 3.16 16.34 -23.01
N ALA A 48 2.47 15.20 -22.97
CA ALA A 48 1.17 15.08 -22.33
C ALA A 48 1.36 14.79 -20.84
N ALA A 49 0.57 15.44 -20.00
CA ALA A 49 0.52 15.09 -18.59
C ALA A 49 -0.12 13.70 -18.43
N PHE A 50 0.47 12.87 -17.58
CA PHE A 50 -0.05 11.57 -17.22
C PHE A 50 -0.14 11.39 -15.70
N THR A 51 -1.05 10.51 -15.29
CA THR A 51 -1.20 10.06 -13.91
C THR A 51 -1.36 8.55 -13.92
N ILE A 52 -0.41 7.85 -13.29
CA ILE A 52 -0.51 6.40 -13.05
C ILE A 52 -1.00 6.21 -11.61
N THR A 53 -2.08 5.47 -11.43
CA THR A 53 -2.62 5.12 -10.11
C THR A 53 -2.57 3.61 -9.95
N ALA A 54 -1.82 3.14 -8.97
CA ALA A 54 -1.69 1.73 -8.66
C ALA A 54 -2.24 1.43 -7.27
N GLN A 55 -3.09 0.41 -7.17
CA GLN A 55 -3.61 -0.09 -5.91
C GLN A 55 -2.84 -1.33 -5.51
N ALA A 56 -2.43 -1.42 -4.25
CA ALA A 56 -1.70 -2.56 -3.72
C ALA A 56 -2.14 -2.90 -2.31
N ASP A 57 -1.61 -4.02 -1.82
CA ASP A 57 -1.89 -4.55 -0.50
C ASP A 57 -0.57 -4.58 0.29
N THR A 58 -0.54 -3.92 1.45
CA THR A 58 0.67 -3.84 2.28
C THR A 58 1.12 -5.19 2.87
N ALA A 59 0.27 -6.21 2.92
CA ALA A 59 0.65 -7.57 3.29
C ALA A 59 1.37 -8.32 2.15
N ASN A 60 1.31 -7.83 0.91
CA ASN A 60 2.02 -8.43 -0.23
C ASN A 60 3.45 -7.91 -0.41
N ILE A 61 3.92 -7.04 0.50
CA ILE A 61 5.27 -6.51 0.45
C ILE A 61 6.26 -7.66 0.67
N THR A 62 7.15 -7.86 -0.29
CA THR A 62 8.16 -8.93 -0.27
C THR A 62 9.50 -8.41 -0.78
N PRO A 63 10.62 -9.08 -0.48
CA PRO A 63 11.92 -8.70 -1.04
C PRO A 63 11.99 -8.97 -2.55
N TRP A 64 12.52 -8.02 -3.32
CA TRP A 64 12.87 -8.23 -4.72
C TRP A 64 14.37 -8.46 -4.87
N VAL A 65 14.74 -9.69 -5.22
CA VAL A 65 16.14 -10.11 -5.33
C VAL A 65 16.93 -9.30 -6.36
N ASN A 66 16.30 -8.87 -7.46
CA ASN A 66 16.98 -8.10 -8.51
C ASN A 66 17.22 -6.63 -8.10
N ALA A 67 16.50 -6.13 -7.09
CA ALA A 67 16.72 -4.82 -6.48
C ALA A 67 17.59 -4.91 -5.20
N GLY A 68 18.52 -5.87 -5.15
CA GLY A 68 19.39 -6.06 -3.98
C GLY A 68 18.65 -6.52 -2.73
N GLY A 69 17.45 -7.09 -2.87
CA GLY A 69 16.62 -7.54 -1.74
C GLY A 69 15.84 -6.42 -1.06
N GLY A 70 15.69 -5.24 -1.68
CA GLY A 70 14.79 -4.20 -1.20
C GLY A 70 13.30 -4.59 -1.35
N PRO A 71 12.38 -3.88 -0.67
CA PRO A 71 10.97 -4.23 -0.70
C PRO A 71 10.34 -3.94 -2.07
N GLN A 72 9.40 -4.78 -2.45
CA GLN A 72 8.50 -4.59 -3.59
C GLN A 72 7.07 -4.89 -3.19
N ASN A 73 6.12 -4.19 -3.81
CA ASN A 73 4.70 -4.41 -3.60
C ASN A 73 4.00 -4.57 -4.95
N THR A 74 3.56 -5.79 -5.24
CA THR A 74 2.82 -6.13 -6.47
C THR A 74 1.45 -5.45 -6.45
N HIS A 75 1.10 -4.80 -7.55
CA HIS A 75 -0.17 -4.09 -7.67
C HIS A 75 -1.34 -5.05 -7.92
N LEU A 76 -2.45 -4.79 -7.25
CA LEU A 76 -3.75 -5.44 -7.48
C LEU A 76 -4.43 -4.88 -8.75
N SER A 77 -4.28 -3.58 -8.98
CA SER A 77 -4.74 -2.91 -10.20
C SER A 77 -3.85 -1.71 -10.50
N THR A 78 -3.82 -1.30 -11.77
CA THR A 78 -3.11 -0.10 -12.20
C THR A 78 -3.88 0.55 -13.32
N THR A 79 -4.05 1.87 -13.23
CA THR A 79 -4.63 2.69 -14.29
C THR A 79 -3.66 3.77 -14.70
N ILE A 80 -3.79 4.25 -15.94
CA ILE A 80 -3.06 5.41 -16.45
C ILE A 80 -4.03 6.37 -17.13
N ALA A 81 -4.03 7.61 -16.67
CA ALA A 81 -4.66 8.72 -17.36
C ALA A 81 -3.61 9.45 -18.20
N ILE A 82 -3.89 9.72 -19.48
CA ILE A 82 -3.05 10.54 -20.35
C ILE A 82 -3.91 11.67 -20.91
N THR A 83 -3.47 12.91 -20.69
CA THR A 83 -4.18 14.10 -21.14
C THR A 83 -4.35 14.06 -22.66
N GLY A 84 -5.61 14.16 -23.11
CA GLY A 84 -5.98 14.11 -24.52
C GLY A 84 -6.31 12.72 -25.06
N LEU A 85 -5.97 11.63 -24.35
CA LEU A 85 -6.29 10.26 -24.77
C LEU A 85 -7.36 9.61 -23.88
N GLY A 86 -7.32 9.81 -22.56
CA GLY A 86 -8.30 9.26 -21.63
C GLY A 86 -7.68 8.51 -20.45
N LEU A 87 -8.47 7.63 -19.84
CA LEU A 87 -8.10 6.76 -18.72
C LEU A 87 -8.15 5.31 -19.19
N PHE A 88 -7.09 4.56 -18.89
CA PHE A 88 -6.93 3.17 -19.33
C PHE A 88 -6.48 2.28 -18.18
N ASP A 89 -7.03 1.08 -18.09
CA ASP A 89 -6.48 0.01 -17.26
C ASP A 89 -5.18 -0.50 -17.85
N VAL A 90 -4.14 -0.62 -17.03
CA VAL A 90 -2.88 -1.29 -17.38
C VAL A 90 -3.05 -2.77 -17.06
N THR A 91 -2.99 -3.61 -18.10
CA THR A 91 -3.21 -5.07 -17.97
C THR A 91 -1.91 -5.85 -17.81
N THR A 92 -0.76 -5.26 -18.19
CA THR A 92 0.53 -5.83 -17.82
C THR A 92 0.72 -5.77 -16.29
N PRO A 93 0.98 -6.90 -15.61
CA PRO A 93 1.22 -6.90 -14.18
C PRO A 93 2.36 -5.96 -13.80
N SER A 94 2.14 -5.13 -12.77
CA SER A 94 3.08 -4.10 -12.35
C SER A 94 3.33 -4.13 -10.85
N HIS A 95 4.34 -3.40 -10.40
CA HIS A 95 4.69 -3.29 -8.98
C HIS A 95 5.41 -1.97 -8.69
N THR A 96 5.39 -1.58 -7.41
CA THR A 96 6.24 -0.52 -6.87
C THR A 96 7.38 -1.16 -6.09
N TRP A 97 8.60 -0.66 -6.26
CA TRP A 97 9.79 -1.25 -5.66
C TRP A 97 10.76 -0.21 -5.11
N LEU A 98 11.61 -0.64 -4.20
CA LEU A 98 12.78 0.08 -3.72
C LEU A 98 14.00 -0.83 -3.78
N ALA A 99 15.10 -0.32 -4.31
CA ALA A 99 16.42 -0.91 -4.17
C ALA A 99 17.16 -0.27 -2.99
N GLN A 100 17.80 -1.10 -2.18
CA GLN A 100 18.51 -0.61 -1.00
C GLN A 100 19.62 0.37 -1.40
N ASN A 101 19.61 1.56 -0.78
CA ASN A 101 20.62 2.61 -0.94
C ASN A 101 20.81 3.15 -2.37
N CYS A 102 19.82 3.01 -3.25
CA CYS A 102 19.98 3.42 -4.65
C CYS A 102 18.79 4.22 -5.19
N CYS A 103 17.70 3.53 -5.50
CA CYS A 103 16.59 4.05 -6.29
C CYS A 103 15.31 3.26 -5.97
N GLY A 104 14.18 3.67 -6.53
CA GLY A 104 12.97 2.85 -6.56
C GLY A 104 12.03 3.34 -7.64
N GLY A 105 10.84 2.77 -7.74
CA GLY A 105 9.80 3.32 -8.57
C GLY A 105 8.83 2.27 -9.08
N LEU A 106 8.43 2.41 -10.34
CA LEU A 106 7.41 1.60 -10.99
C LEU A 106 8.04 0.64 -12.00
N GLY A 107 7.54 -0.59 -12.10
CA GLY A 107 7.99 -1.52 -13.12
C GLY A 107 7.02 -2.66 -13.44
N ALA A 108 7.30 -3.39 -14.50
CA ALA A 108 6.64 -4.67 -14.79
C ALA A 108 6.95 -5.64 -13.65
N ASN A 109 5.95 -6.39 -13.18
CA ASN A 109 6.05 -7.19 -11.96
C ASN A 109 7.29 -8.11 -11.98
N LEU A 110 8.24 -7.85 -11.08
CA LEU A 110 9.50 -8.58 -10.92
C LEU A 110 10.39 -8.65 -12.18
N SER A 111 10.23 -7.71 -13.12
CA SER A 111 10.91 -7.71 -14.42
C SER A 111 11.61 -6.37 -14.72
N SER A 112 11.07 -5.55 -15.62
CA SER A 112 11.66 -4.28 -16.06
C SER A 112 11.27 -3.09 -15.18
N ASN A 113 12.10 -2.05 -15.20
CA ASN A 113 11.88 -0.79 -14.51
C ASN A 113 11.30 0.22 -15.50
N TRP A 114 10.04 0.63 -15.31
CA TRP A 114 9.38 1.60 -16.18
C TRP A 114 9.73 3.04 -15.82
N ILE A 115 9.80 3.32 -14.51
CA ILE A 115 10.18 4.62 -13.96
C ILE A 115 11.07 4.34 -12.76
N THR A 116 12.30 4.86 -12.80
CA THR A 116 13.23 4.81 -11.68
C THR A 116 13.44 6.23 -11.13
N LEU A 117 13.16 6.40 -9.84
CA LEU A 117 13.34 7.61 -9.06
C LEU A 117 14.60 7.49 -8.20
N GLY A 118 15.49 8.47 -8.29
CA GLY A 118 16.77 8.54 -7.57
C GLY A 118 16.76 9.46 -6.34
N GLU A 119 15.59 10.01 -5.98
CA GLU A 119 15.47 11.03 -4.95
C GLU A 119 15.71 10.51 -3.53
N LEU A 120 16.58 11.19 -2.76
CA LEU A 120 16.93 10.77 -1.39
C LEU A 120 15.74 10.75 -0.44
N ALA A 121 14.74 11.62 -0.66
CA ALA A 121 13.51 11.62 0.11
C ALA A 121 12.68 10.32 -0.07
N PHE A 122 12.95 9.57 -1.15
CA PHE A 122 12.31 8.29 -1.43
C PHE A 122 13.14 7.11 -0.90
N VAL A 123 14.44 7.12 -1.15
CA VAL A 123 15.30 5.94 -0.92
C VAL A 123 16.14 5.98 0.36
N GLY A 124 16.40 7.17 0.89
CA GLY A 124 17.32 7.40 2.01
C GLY A 124 16.68 7.36 3.40
N ILE A 125 15.36 7.16 3.47
CA ILE A 125 14.59 7.33 4.71
C ILE A 125 14.14 6.01 5.36
N GLY A 126 14.50 4.86 4.77
CA GLY A 126 14.05 3.55 5.25
C GLY A 126 12.57 3.29 4.98
N TYR A 127 12.03 3.83 3.88
CA TYR A 127 10.64 3.62 3.48
C TYR A 127 10.37 2.15 3.15
N GLY A 128 9.28 1.61 3.70
CA GLY A 128 8.93 0.18 3.62
C GLY A 128 7.86 -0.17 2.59
N LEU A 129 7.33 0.80 1.84
CA LEU A 129 6.14 0.66 0.97
C LEU A 129 4.83 0.35 1.71
N ASP A 130 4.78 0.60 3.02
CA ASP A 130 3.67 0.24 3.92
C ASP A 130 2.99 1.44 4.58
N THR A 131 3.49 2.64 4.31
CA THR A 131 3.06 3.90 4.95
C THR A 131 2.83 4.98 3.90
N ALA A 132 2.09 6.04 4.27
CA ALA A 132 1.96 7.19 3.39
C ALA A 132 3.30 7.92 3.22
N LEU A 133 3.59 8.36 2.00
CA LEU A 133 4.81 9.10 1.67
C LEU A 133 4.55 10.09 0.53
N GLY A 134 5.23 11.24 0.56
CA GLY A 134 5.22 12.22 -0.51
C GLY A 134 4.30 13.43 -0.28
N PRO A 135 4.19 14.32 -1.29
CA PRO A 135 4.74 14.17 -2.63
C PRO A 135 6.27 14.27 -2.69
N ILE A 136 6.90 13.44 -3.55
CA ILE A 136 8.35 13.48 -3.85
C ILE A 136 8.52 13.70 -5.35
N LEU A 137 9.22 14.77 -5.74
CA LEU A 137 9.49 15.09 -7.14
C LEU A 137 10.89 14.65 -7.55
N ASP A 138 10.98 13.82 -8.60
CA ASP A 138 12.21 13.57 -9.34
C ASP A 138 12.15 14.29 -10.69
N ASN A 139 13.09 15.20 -10.94
CA ASN A 139 13.12 15.99 -12.17
C ASN A 139 13.67 15.21 -13.38
N SER A 140 14.32 14.08 -13.17
CA SER A 140 15.03 13.33 -14.21
C SER A 140 14.97 11.82 -13.94
N PRO A 141 13.76 11.22 -13.99
CA PRO A 141 13.60 9.80 -13.79
C PRO A 141 14.37 9.00 -14.86
N SER A 142 14.92 7.85 -14.48
CA SER A 142 15.66 6.96 -15.38
C SER A 142 14.85 5.73 -15.82
N ASP A 143 15.45 4.91 -16.68
CA ASP A 143 14.91 3.64 -17.21
C ASP A 143 13.65 3.72 -18.07
N VAL A 144 13.22 4.93 -18.45
CA VAL A 144 12.05 5.17 -19.31
C VAL A 144 12.11 4.36 -20.63
N SER A 145 13.29 4.08 -21.15
CA SER A 145 13.48 3.24 -22.35
C SER A 145 12.99 1.79 -22.18
N GLN A 146 12.72 1.32 -20.96
CA GLN A 146 12.13 0.01 -20.69
C GLN A 146 10.61 0.07 -20.52
N PHE A 147 10.01 1.27 -20.53
CA PHE A 147 8.56 1.48 -20.50
C PHE A 147 7.96 1.34 -21.90
N VAL A 148 8.14 0.14 -22.47
CA VAL A 148 7.70 -0.24 -23.81
C VAL A 148 6.98 -1.58 -23.76
N GLY A 149 6.02 -1.78 -24.67
CA GLY A 149 5.23 -3.00 -24.78
C GLY A 149 4.26 -3.20 -23.62
N VAL A 150 3.78 -2.13 -22.99
CA VAL A 150 2.87 -2.22 -21.84
C VAL A 150 1.43 -2.34 -22.32
N ASP A 151 0.81 -3.49 -22.09
CA ASP A 151 -0.58 -3.74 -22.46
C ASP A 151 -1.52 -2.89 -21.61
N THR A 152 -2.44 -2.20 -22.26
CA THR A 152 -3.54 -1.46 -21.64
C THR A 152 -4.87 -1.76 -22.34
N SER A 153 -5.98 -1.41 -21.69
CA SER A 153 -7.31 -1.41 -22.32
C SER A 153 -7.43 -0.51 -23.56
N GLY A 154 -6.53 0.46 -23.75
CA GLY A 154 -6.45 1.33 -24.94
C GLY A 154 -5.50 0.84 -26.04
N GLY A 155 -4.83 -0.30 -25.84
CA GLY A 155 -3.77 -0.81 -26.72
C GLY A 155 -2.40 -0.83 -26.02
N ILE A 156 -1.35 -1.11 -26.79
CA ILE A 156 0.04 -1.12 -26.29
C ILE A 156 0.49 0.32 -26.01
N LEU A 157 1.04 0.55 -24.82
CA LEU A 157 1.63 1.81 -24.39
C LEU A 157 3.16 1.71 -24.45
N ASP A 158 3.74 2.68 -25.14
CA ASP A 158 5.18 2.93 -25.23
C ASP A 158 5.46 4.38 -24.83
N PHE A 159 6.38 4.61 -23.89
CA PHE A 159 6.93 5.94 -23.61
C PHE A 159 8.30 6.09 -24.27
N ASP A 160 8.47 7.16 -25.04
CA ASP A 160 9.76 7.59 -25.58
C ASP A 160 10.55 8.43 -24.56
N SER A 161 9.83 9.24 -23.77
CA SER A 161 10.42 10.07 -22.72
C SER A 161 9.41 10.41 -21.64
N ILE A 162 9.90 10.59 -20.41
CA ILE A 162 9.15 11.01 -19.23
C ILE A 162 10.00 12.06 -18.51
N ASN A 163 9.38 13.14 -18.04
CA ASN A 163 10.02 14.21 -17.29
C ASN A 163 9.20 14.56 -16.05
N ALA A 164 9.89 14.98 -14.99
CA ALA A 164 9.33 15.51 -13.75
C ALA A 164 8.23 14.62 -13.15
N VAL A 165 8.63 13.49 -12.55
CA VAL A 165 7.70 12.55 -11.92
C VAL A 165 7.55 12.86 -10.44
N THR A 166 6.32 13.09 -10.00
CA THR A 166 5.93 13.18 -8.61
C THR A 166 5.37 11.84 -8.13
N PHE A 167 5.97 11.29 -7.09
CA PHE A 167 5.49 10.10 -6.39
C PHE A 167 4.71 10.47 -5.12
N THR A 168 3.55 9.85 -4.93
CA THR A 168 2.78 9.90 -3.69
C THR A 168 2.28 8.51 -3.33
N ALA A 169 2.35 8.15 -2.05
CA ALA A 169 1.73 6.98 -1.47
C ALA A 169 0.73 7.40 -0.40
N SER A 170 -0.47 6.86 -0.44
CA SER A 170 -1.50 7.09 0.57
C SER A 170 -2.07 5.77 1.05
N THR A 171 -2.18 5.62 2.37
CA THR A 171 -2.93 4.52 2.98
C THR A 171 -4.33 5.02 3.31
N ASP A 172 -5.35 4.23 2.99
CA ASP A 172 -6.66 4.48 3.55
C ASP A 172 -6.59 4.18 5.04
N SER A 173 -6.93 5.16 5.88
CA SER A 173 -6.99 4.95 7.32
C SER A 173 -8.05 3.88 7.59
N VAL A 174 -7.62 2.66 7.87
CA VAL A 174 -8.53 1.63 8.38
C VAL A 174 -9.01 2.13 9.73
N PRO A 175 -10.33 2.32 9.95
CA PRO A 175 -10.86 2.78 11.23
C PRO A 175 -10.29 1.91 12.34
N GLU A 176 -9.65 2.53 13.34
CA GLU A 176 -9.04 1.80 14.44
C GLU A 176 -10.06 0.80 14.98
N PRO A 177 -9.71 -0.51 15.07
CA PRO A 177 -10.60 -1.47 15.67
C PRO A 177 -11.00 -0.95 17.04
N GLY A 178 -12.27 -1.10 17.43
CA GLY A 178 -12.76 -0.71 18.76
C GLY A 178 -12.09 -1.46 19.93
N THR A 179 -10.95 -2.11 19.72
CA THR A 179 -10.12 -2.80 20.70
C THR A 179 -9.69 -1.87 21.82
N LEU A 180 -9.33 -0.62 21.54
CA LEU A 180 -9.04 0.36 22.60
C LEU A 180 -10.27 0.61 23.48
N SER A 181 -11.46 0.68 22.86
CA SER A 181 -12.73 0.80 23.59
C SER A 181 -13.03 -0.45 24.43
N VAL A 182 -12.74 -1.65 23.92
CA VAL A 182 -12.93 -2.91 24.65
C VAL A 182 -11.93 -3.06 25.80
N VAL A 183 -10.65 -2.71 25.59
CA VAL A 183 -9.63 -2.69 26.65
C VAL A 183 -10.01 -1.69 27.73
N GLY A 184 -10.43 -0.47 27.34
CA GLY A 184 -10.94 0.54 28.26
C GLY A 184 -12.14 0.04 29.08
N ALA A 185 -13.13 -0.57 28.42
CA ALA A 185 -14.30 -1.16 29.09
C ALA A 185 -13.92 -2.32 30.01
N GLY A 186 -12.96 -3.16 29.62
CA GLY A 186 -12.46 -4.27 30.42
C GLY A 186 -11.74 -3.81 31.69
N ILE A 187 -10.87 -2.80 31.57
CA ILE A 187 -10.16 -2.19 32.71
C ILE A 187 -11.17 -1.57 33.67
N LEU A 188 -12.13 -0.78 33.16
CA LEU A 188 -13.21 -0.20 33.97
C LEU A 188 -14.02 -1.29 34.70
N GLY A 189 -14.38 -2.38 34.01
CA GLY A 189 -15.06 -3.52 34.61
C GLY A 189 -14.28 -4.16 35.76
N LEU A 190 -12.96 -4.35 35.61
CA LEU A 190 -12.08 -4.87 36.67
C LEU A 190 -11.99 -3.94 37.88
N PHE A 191 -11.90 -2.62 37.66
CA PHE A 191 -11.91 -1.63 38.74
C PHE A 191 -13.24 -1.63 39.51
N LEU A 192 -14.37 -1.68 38.80
CA LEU A 192 -15.70 -1.76 39.41
C LEU A 192 -15.89 -3.08 40.18
N PHE A 193 -15.33 -4.18 39.70
CA PHE A 193 -15.38 -5.46 40.42
C PHE A 193 -14.52 -5.47 41.69
N ARG A 194 -13.33 -4.86 41.64
CA ARG A 194 -12.40 -4.78 42.79
C ARG A 194 -12.95 -3.92 43.93
N THR A 195 -13.62 -2.82 43.61
CA THR A 195 -14.21 -1.90 44.62
C THR A 195 -15.38 -2.53 45.35
N ARG A 196 -16.21 -3.34 44.68
CA ARG A 196 -17.34 -4.07 45.30
C ARG A 196 -16.94 -5.14 46.31
N ARG A 197 -15.69 -5.63 46.31
CA ARG A 197 -15.22 -6.64 47.28
C ARG A 197 -14.65 -6.05 48.59
N ARG A 198 -14.56 -4.72 48.70
CA ARG A 198 -13.99 -4.03 49.88
C ARG A 198 -15.03 -3.37 50.79
N LEU A 199 -16.31 -3.47 50.44
CA LEU A 199 -17.45 -3.07 51.26
C LEU A 199 -18.19 -4.33 51.72
#